data_AF-A0A353TZW5-F1
#
_entry.id   AF-A0A353TZW5-F1
#
_cell.length_a   1.000
_cell.length_b   1.000
_cell.length_c   1.000
_cell.angle_alpha   90.00
_cell.angle_beta   90.00
_cell.angle_gamma   90.00
#
_symmetry.space_group_name_H-M   'P 1'
#
loop_
_entity.id
_entity.type
_entity.pdbx_description
1 polymer ?
#
loop_
_entity_poly.entity_id
_entity_poly.type
_entity_poly.pdbx_seq_one_letter_code
_entity_poly.pdbx_strand_id
1 'polypeptide(L)'
;WTDATDNILSTEATYNYTMPASDVTLTANFELIDHQLILNAFPEAGGTVSGDGTYNIGETVEVTATPASGYQFVNWTDATDN
;
A
#
# COMPACT_ATOMS: atom_id res chain seq x y z
N TRP A 1 -6.95 11.66 14.80
CA TRP A 1 -7.95 12.69 15.15
C TRP A 1 -7.28 14.04 15.30
N THR A 2 -7.76 15.09 14.65
CA THR A 2 -7.23 16.47 14.78
C THR A 2 -8.34 17.39 15.31
N ASP A 3 -8.05 18.20 16.33
CA ASP A 3 -8.90 19.35 16.67
C ASP A 3 -8.49 20.59 15.87
N ALA A 4 -9.22 21.69 16.07
CA ALA A 4 -9.04 22.98 15.40
C ALA A 4 -7.66 23.67 15.58
N THR A 5 -6.69 23.02 16.24
CA THR A 5 -5.29 23.45 16.37
C THR A 5 -4.25 22.48 15.78
N ASP A 6 -4.69 21.52 14.95
CA ASP A 6 -3.81 20.61 14.19
C ASP A 6 -2.91 19.70 15.06
N ASN A 7 -3.34 19.45 16.30
CA ASN A 7 -2.67 18.52 17.20
C ASN A 7 -3.28 17.12 17.03
N ILE A 8 -2.44 16.09 16.85
CA ILE A 8 -2.88 14.70 16.74
C ILE A 8 -3.33 14.21 18.13
N LEU A 9 -4.64 14.09 18.33
CA LEU A 9 -5.24 13.72 19.62
C LEU A 9 -5.09 12.24 19.96
N SER A 10 -5.02 11.38 18.95
CA SER A 10 -4.78 9.94 19.09
C SER A 10 -4.55 9.29 17.73
N THR A 11 -3.70 8.26 17.72
CA THR A 11 -3.44 7.33 16.60
C THR A 11 -4.23 6.02 16.72
N GLU A 12 -4.96 5.83 17.81
CA GLU A 12 -5.78 4.64 18.05
C GLU A 12 -7.20 4.83 17.51
N ALA A 13 -7.81 3.75 17.00
CA ALA A 13 -9.17 3.78 16.45
C ALA A 13 -10.24 4.07 17.51
N THR A 14 -9.93 3.83 18.79
CA THR A 14 -10.86 4.06 19.91
C THR A 14 -10.32 5.14 20.83
N TYR A 15 -11.09 6.22 21.03
CA TYR A 15 -10.75 7.33 21.90
C TYR A 15 -11.89 7.63 22.88
N ASN A 16 -11.62 7.52 24.19
CA ASN A 16 -12.59 7.85 25.25
C ASN A 16 -12.64 9.37 25.45
N TYR A 17 -13.56 10.04 24.77
CA TYR A 17 -13.75 11.49 24.86
C TYR A 17 -14.78 11.86 25.95
N THR A 18 -14.44 12.79 26.83
CA THR A 18 -15.38 13.35 27.81
C THR A 18 -15.97 14.65 27.27
N MET A 19 -17.28 14.67 27.03
CA MET A 19 -17.99 15.79 26.40
C MET A 19 -18.01 17.04 27.31
N PRO A 20 -17.59 18.24 26.83
CA PRO A 20 -17.65 19.49 27.60
C PRO A 20 -19.05 20.14 27.55
N ALA A 21 -19.24 21.22 28.31
CA ALA A 21 -20.48 22.01 28.35
C ALA A 21 -20.66 22.96 27.14
N SER A 22 -20.10 22.60 25.98
CA SER A 22 -20.17 23.35 24.73
C SER A 22 -20.14 22.39 23.54
N ASP A 23 -20.65 22.80 22.39
CA ASP A 23 -20.60 22.01 21.17
C ASP A 23 -19.16 21.81 20.71
N VAL A 24 -18.82 20.57 20.32
CA VAL A 24 -17.50 20.20 19.81
C VAL A 24 -17.67 19.43 18.52
N THR A 25 -16.98 19.88 17.47
CA THR A 25 -16.85 19.15 16.20
C THR A 25 -15.59 18.32 16.23
N LEU A 26 -15.73 17.12 15.72
CA LEU A 26 -14.90 16.04 16.14
C LEU A 26 -14.67 15.23 14.82
N THR A 27 -13.44 15.25 14.25
CA THR A 27 -13.08 14.67 12.93
C THR A 27 -12.18 13.43 13.02
N ALA A 28 -12.66 12.30 12.50
CA ALA A 28 -11.85 11.10 12.28
C ALA A 28 -11.13 11.16 10.94
N ASN A 29 -9.81 10.93 10.94
CA ASN A 29 -8.98 10.90 9.74
C ASN A 29 -8.70 9.43 9.39
N PHE A 30 -8.85 9.09 8.11
CA PHE A 30 -8.57 7.76 7.58
C PHE A 30 -7.55 7.88 6.45
N GLU A 31 -6.61 6.94 6.40
CA GLU A 31 -5.68 6.76 5.28
C GLU A 31 -5.80 5.34 4.74
N LEU A 32 -5.49 5.16 3.46
CA LEU A 32 -5.44 3.83 2.86
C LEU A 32 -4.22 3.09 3.41
N ILE A 33 -4.37 1.79 3.60
CA ILE A 33 -3.26 0.94 4.02
C ILE A 33 -2.35 0.70 2.81
N ASP A 34 -1.05 0.88 3.04
CA ASP A 34 0.01 0.58 2.10
C ASP A 34 0.37 -0.91 2.10
N HIS A 35 0.57 -1.46 0.91
CA HIS A 35 1.08 -2.81 0.67
C HIS A 35 2.29 -2.78 -0.26
N GLN A 36 3.31 -3.57 0.06
CA GLN A 36 4.51 -3.68 -0.74
C GLN A 36 4.36 -4.78 -1.79
N LEU A 37 4.60 -4.43 -3.05
CA LEU A 37 4.71 -5.34 -4.18
C LEU A 37 6.18 -5.54 -4.53
N ILE A 38 6.64 -6.79 -4.50
CA ILE A 38 8.01 -7.18 -4.87
C ILE A 38 7.92 -8.07 -6.11
N LEU A 39 8.64 -7.68 -7.17
CA LEU A 39 8.74 -8.47 -8.39
C LEU A 39 10.12 -9.11 -8.48
N ASN A 40 10.16 -10.39 -8.88
CA ASN A 40 11.40 -11.12 -9.07
C ASN A 40 11.42 -11.72 -10.48
N ALA A 41 12.56 -11.63 -11.17
CA ALA A 41 12.79 -12.34 -12.42
C ALA A 41 13.45 -13.70 -12.11
N PHE A 42 12.86 -14.79 -12.58
CA PHE A 42 13.46 -16.12 -12.46
C PHE A 42 13.47 -16.87 -13.81
N PRO A 43 14.64 -17.31 -14.31
CA PRO A 43 15.98 -17.00 -13.81
C PRO A 43 16.29 -15.49 -13.90
N GLU A 44 17.18 -14.97 -13.04
CA GLU A 44 17.54 -13.54 -13.00
C GLU A 44 18.12 -13.06 -14.35
N ALA A 45 18.90 -13.91 -15.01
CA ALA A 45 19.42 -13.64 -16.36
C ALA A 45 18.34 -13.70 -17.46
N GLY A 46 17.12 -14.14 -17.13
CA GLY A 46 16.02 -14.33 -18.07
C GLY A 46 15.34 -13.04 -18.49
N GLY A 47 15.49 -11.96 -17.74
CA GLY A 47 14.90 -10.67 -18.07
C GLY A 47 14.89 -9.69 -16.90
N THR A 48 14.26 -8.54 -17.12
CA THR A 48 14.00 -7.56 -16.07
C THR A 48 12.50 -7.45 -15.80
N VAL A 49 12.15 -7.02 -14.59
CA VAL A 49 10.78 -6.77 -14.16
C VAL A 49 10.67 -5.32 -13.68
N SER A 50 9.48 -4.74 -13.81
CA SER A 50 9.19 -3.37 -13.37
C SER A 50 7.74 -3.23 -12.91
N GLY A 51 7.50 -2.31 -11.98
CA GLY A 51 6.20 -2.13 -11.32
C GLY A 51 6.18 -2.64 -9.88
N ASP A 52 7.35 -2.93 -9.30
CA ASP A 52 7.53 -3.07 -7.86
C ASP A 52 7.42 -1.71 -7.17
N GLY A 53 6.95 -1.72 -5.92
CA GLY A 53 6.70 -0.49 -5.17
C GLY A 53 5.77 -0.69 -3.99
N THR A 54 5.37 0.42 -3.38
CA THR A 54 4.36 0.47 -2.34
C THR A 54 3.09 1.06 -2.93
N TYR A 55 1.98 0.36 -2.75
CA TYR A 55 0.68 0.71 -3.33
C TYR A 55 -0.40 0.68 -2.28
N ASN A 56 -1.41 1.53 -2.47
CA ASN A 56 -2.56 1.57 -1.58
C ASN A 56 -3.47 0.36 -1.82
N ILE A 57 -4.18 -0.08 -0.79
CA ILE A 57 -5.15 -1.16 -0.93
C ILE A 57 -6.21 -0.83 -2.01
N GLY A 58 -6.40 -1.76 -2.95
CA GLY A 58 -7.33 -1.61 -4.07
C GLY A 58 -6.78 -0.83 -5.27
N GLU A 59 -5.53 -0.35 -5.20
CA GLU A 59 -4.85 0.27 -6.34
C GLU A 59 -4.58 -0.76 -7.44
N THR A 60 -4.79 -0.36 -8.69
CA THR A 60 -4.45 -1.19 -9.86
C THR A 60 -3.06 -0.85 -10.34
N VAL A 61 -2.16 -1.83 -10.32
CA VAL A 61 -0.75 -1.66 -10.69
C VAL A 61 -0.47 -2.41 -11.99
N GLU A 62 0.18 -1.74 -12.93
CA GLU A 62 0.71 -2.36 -14.14
C GLU A 62 2.11 -2.93 -13.86
N VAL A 63 2.26 -4.24 -14.01
CA VAL A 63 3.55 -4.94 -13.88
C VAL A 63 4.02 -5.41 -15.24
N THR A 64 5.29 -5.22 -15.54
CA THR A 64 5.89 -5.55 -16.84
C THR A 64 7.10 -6.46 -16.67
N ALA A 65 7.18 -7.52 -17.48
CA ALA A 65 8.36 -8.37 -17.63
C ALA A 65 8.95 -8.15 -19.02
N THR A 66 10.24 -7.82 -19.08
CA THR A 66 11.00 -7.67 -20.33
C THR A 66 11.99 -8.83 -20.45
N PRO A 67 11.73 -9.82 -21.32
CA PRO A 67 12.65 -10.94 -21.53
C PRO A 67 14.00 -10.49 -22.10
N ALA A 68 15.08 -11.10 -21.62
CA ALA A 68 16.40 -10.95 -22.21
C ALA A 68 16.52 -11.75 -23.52
N SER A 69 17.55 -11.46 -24.32
CA SER A 69 17.82 -12.19 -25.57
C SER A 69 17.97 -13.70 -25.31
N GLY A 70 17.22 -14.51 -26.04
CA GLY A 70 17.19 -15.97 -25.88
C GLY A 70 16.18 -16.49 -24.84
N TYR A 71 15.45 -15.59 -24.17
CA TYR A 71 14.36 -15.93 -23.24
C TYR A 71 13.01 -15.47 -23.78
N GLN A 72 11.95 -16.09 -23.28
CA GLN A 72 10.57 -15.64 -23.52
C GLN A 72 9.86 -15.51 -22.17
N PHE A 73 8.97 -14.54 -22.05
CA PHE A 73 8.06 -14.46 -20.93
C PHE A 73 7.08 -15.64 -21.02
N VAL A 74 6.92 -16.38 -19.93
CA VAL A 74 6.01 -17.54 -19.86
C VAL A 74 4.77 -17.18 -19.05
N ASN A 75 4.96 -16.77 -17.81
CA ASN A 75 3.91 -16.36 -16.89
C ASN A 75 4.50 -15.57 -15.71
N TRP A 76 3.61 -15.01 -14.91
CA TRP A 76 3.90 -14.59 -13.55
C TRP A 76 3.49 -15.70 -12.60
N THR A 77 4.28 -15.95 -11.57
CA THR A 77 3.94 -16.82 -10.44
C THR A 77 3.98 -16.03 -9.16
N ASP A 78 3.09 -16.35 -8.22
CA ASP A 78 3.19 -15.82 -6.87
C ASP A 78 4.21 -16.60 -6.03
N ALA A 79 4.53 -16.09 -4.84
CA ALA A 79 5.46 -16.77 -3.91
C ALA A 79 4.90 -18.09 -3.35
N THR A 80 3.65 -18.44 -3.69
CA THR A 80 3.00 -19.71 -3.34
C THR A 80 2.92 -20.68 -4.53
N ASP A 81 3.62 -20.40 -5.64
CA ASP A 81 3.66 -21.23 -6.85
C ASP A 81 2.28 -21.53 -7.47
N ASN A 82 1.29 -20.63 -7.30
CA ASN A 82 0.00 -20.75 -7.99
C ASN A 82 0.03 -20.12 -9.40
#